data_AF-A0AAJ1U895-F1
#
_entry.id   AF-A0AAJ1U895-F1
#
_cell.length_a   1.000
_cell.length_b   1.000
_cell.length_c   1.000
_cell.angle_alpha   90.00
_cell.angle_beta   90.00
_cell.angle_gamma   90.00
#
_symmetry.space_group_name_H-M   'P 1'
#
loop_
_entity.id
_entity.type
_entity.pdbx_description
1 polymer ?
#
loop_
_entity_poly.entity_id
_entity_poly.type
_entity_poly.pdbx_seq_one_letter_code
_entity_poly.pdbx_strand_id
1 'polypeptide(L)'
;MREKAEKIRCDACPVMCYIAEGKPGACDRYANHGGELVRLDPLTVIEQGADTLVPFLKTDEAGDWNGDIVKGERRFVTAVGAGTTYPDYKPAPFIVSQEVEGVDMVTVVTEGIFSYCGAKVKIDTDRHIGEERDVVHVDGEPVGHVTTSEYGSKMLSLGGVEHLTGGTKKEGRVTCDTLMKLCNREAVEMVVGEGEHAVHVIVQAGEAPVIDGEVERLMRVGCGSAAIGMFAKQWAEIVDEVVVVDDHITGVLSEHQAGQVLGVKPTGIRIKGRRSTPGRYFQVASPGRGWGGTDIDDPLTILGEWKPAQAWPGLRLFMVSTTGEQWAYYELDDDLVPQLKDAPLEVRQSAERVAENCEPSVSSVLFMGGAGGSLRAGVTENPVRLTRSVRDALAKVSCGGAEAYLWPGGGITVMADVMEMPSNSFGYVPTPAIVAPIEFTMRVSDYAALGGHVEEIRPVERVDFESARRVGPGAAGHDPMARGHYRWKDEG
;
A
#
# COMPACT_ATOMS: atom_id res chain seq x y z
N MET A 1 37.04 -34.75 23.53
CA MET A 1 36.92 -34.10 22.20
C MET A 1 35.44 -33.86 21.97
N ARG A 2 34.97 -32.62 21.82
CA ARG A 2 33.62 -32.38 21.26
C ARG A 2 33.71 -32.74 19.78
N GLU A 3 32.95 -33.72 19.33
CA GLU A 3 32.76 -33.98 17.89
C GLU A 3 32.38 -32.66 17.22
N LYS A 4 33.10 -32.30 16.15
CA LYS A 4 32.75 -31.15 15.34
C LYS A 4 31.38 -31.44 14.74
N ALA A 5 30.38 -30.65 15.10
CA ALA A 5 29.09 -30.69 14.42
C ALA A 5 29.31 -30.64 12.91
N GLU A 6 28.75 -31.60 12.18
CA GLU A 6 28.79 -31.59 10.72
C GLU A 6 28.13 -30.29 10.24
N LYS A 7 28.86 -29.56 9.40
CA LYS A 7 28.40 -28.30 8.83
C LYS A 7 28.26 -28.47 7.34
N ILE A 8 27.12 -28.04 6.81
CA ILE A 8 26.91 -27.94 5.37
C ILE A 8 27.13 -26.51 4.91
N ARG A 9 27.48 -26.33 3.64
CA ARG A 9 27.55 -25.01 3.00
C ARG A 9 26.24 -24.80 2.23
N CYS A 10 25.45 -23.81 2.64
CA CYS A 10 24.25 -23.44 1.92
C CYS A 10 24.62 -22.80 0.58
N ASP A 11 23.94 -23.16 -0.50
CA ASP A 11 24.14 -22.61 -1.84
C ASP A 11 22.91 -21.84 -2.37
N ALA A 12 21.95 -21.54 -1.51
CA ALA A 12 20.71 -20.85 -1.88
C ALA A 12 20.84 -19.32 -2.06
N CYS A 13 22.00 -18.74 -1.72
CA CYS A 13 22.27 -17.31 -1.93
C CYS A 13 23.79 -17.02 -1.98
N PRO A 14 24.21 -15.82 -2.44
CA PRO A 14 25.63 -15.46 -2.57
C PRO A 14 26.46 -15.53 -1.29
N VAL A 15 25.83 -15.43 -0.11
CA VAL A 15 26.53 -15.48 1.19
C VAL A 15 27.18 -16.84 1.43
N MET A 16 26.59 -17.91 0.91
CA MET A 16 27.04 -19.29 1.08
C MET A 16 27.44 -19.67 2.51
N CYS A 17 26.56 -19.37 3.48
CA CYS A 17 26.83 -19.56 4.90
C CYS A 17 27.00 -21.04 5.29
N TYR A 18 27.78 -21.31 6.35
CA TYR A 18 27.94 -22.65 6.92
C TYR A 18 26.92 -22.88 8.04
N ILE A 19 26.11 -23.92 7.91
CA ILE A 19 25.02 -24.23 8.82
C ILE A 19 25.37 -25.48 9.63
N ALA A 20 25.33 -25.37 10.96
CA ALA A 20 25.56 -26.50 11.85
C ALA A 20 24.32 -27.38 11.97
N GLU A 21 24.50 -28.67 12.23
CA GLU A 21 23.40 -29.63 12.45
C GLU A 21 22.33 -29.11 13.43
N GLY A 22 21.06 -29.23 13.03
CA GLY A 22 19.89 -28.78 13.79
C GLY A 22 19.78 -27.26 13.96
N LYS A 23 20.51 -26.46 13.17
CA LYS A 23 20.47 -24.99 13.22
C LYS A 23 19.98 -24.39 11.90
N PRO A 24 19.30 -23.23 11.96
CA PRO A 24 19.04 -22.43 10.78
C PRO A 24 20.32 -21.74 10.29
N GLY A 25 20.35 -21.42 8.99
CA GLY A 25 21.33 -20.55 8.37
C GLY A 25 21.03 -19.09 8.65
N ALA A 26 21.92 -18.20 8.20
CA ALA A 26 21.88 -16.78 8.58
C ALA A 26 20.63 -15.97 8.10
N CYS A 27 19.80 -16.57 7.24
CA CYS A 27 18.53 -16.00 6.80
C CYS A 27 17.31 -16.64 7.45
N ASP A 28 17.50 -17.65 8.32
CA ASP A 28 16.45 -18.45 8.97
C ASP A 28 15.50 -19.23 8.04
N ARG A 29 15.78 -19.25 6.72
CA ARG A 29 14.95 -19.94 5.70
C ARG A 29 15.42 -21.36 5.36
N TYR A 30 16.66 -21.69 5.69
CA TYR A 30 17.27 -22.99 5.43
C TYR A 30 17.94 -23.50 6.70
N ALA A 31 17.87 -24.80 6.96
CA ALA A 31 18.53 -25.47 8.08
C ALA A 31 19.36 -26.66 7.60
N ASN A 32 20.27 -27.11 8.45
CA ASN A 32 20.97 -28.37 8.27
C ASN A 32 20.29 -29.46 9.10
N HIS A 33 19.65 -30.42 8.44
CA HIS A 33 19.11 -31.62 9.08
C HIS A 33 19.75 -32.86 8.46
N GLY A 34 20.48 -33.63 9.25
CA GLY A 34 21.13 -34.87 8.79
C GLY A 34 22.17 -34.67 7.69
N GLY A 35 22.82 -33.50 7.64
CA GLY A 35 23.75 -33.17 6.55
C GLY A 35 23.07 -32.73 5.25
N GLU A 36 21.75 -32.52 5.25
CA GLU A 36 20.99 -32.01 4.12
C GLU A 36 20.50 -30.58 4.36
N LEU A 37 20.53 -29.77 3.29
CA LEU A 37 19.98 -28.41 3.32
C LEU A 37 18.46 -28.49 3.19
N VAL A 38 17.76 -28.34 4.30
CA VAL A 38 16.30 -28.38 4.34
C VAL A 38 15.74 -26.98 4.39
N ARG A 39 14.69 -26.72 3.60
CA ARG A 39 13.96 -25.45 3.64
C ARG A 39 13.01 -25.42 4.84
N LEU A 40 12.99 -24.30 5.56
CA LEU A 40 12.15 -24.11 6.74
C LEU A 40 10.77 -23.51 6.40
N ASP A 41 10.69 -22.70 5.34
CA ASP A 41 9.42 -22.16 4.87
C ASP A 41 8.78 -23.09 3.84
N PRO A 42 7.56 -23.59 4.07
CA PRO A 42 6.86 -24.44 3.10
C PRO A 42 6.45 -23.65 1.85
N LEU A 43 6.45 -24.33 0.69
CA LEU A 43 5.85 -23.81 -0.54
C LEU A 43 4.38 -23.47 -0.28
N THR A 44 3.92 -22.31 -0.73
CA THR A 44 2.53 -21.88 -0.57
C THR A 44 1.71 -22.16 -1.83
N VAL A 45 0.55 -22.78 -1.65
CA VAL A 45 -0.42 -23.04 -2.70
C VAL A 45 -1.70 -22.27 -2.40
N ILE A 46 -2.18 -21.52 -3.39
CA ILE A 46 -3.52 -20.93 -3.36
C ILE A 46 -4.47 -21.99 -3.93
N GLU A 47 -5.35 -22.50 -3.07
CA GLU A 47 -6.40 -23.42 -3.47
C GLU A 47 -7.63 -22.64 -3.91
N GLN A 48 -8.06 -22.82 -5.15
CA GLN A 48 -9.35 -22.31 -5.60
C GLN A 48 -10.44 -23.32 -5.25
N GLY A 49 -11.22 -23.02 -4.21
CA GLY A 49 -12.37 -23.82 -3.81
C GLY A 49 -13.15 -23.13 -2.69
N ALA A 50 -14.46 -23.01 -2.90
CA ALA A 50 -15.48 -22.39 -2.04
C ALA A 50 -15.54 -20.85 -2.03
N ASP A 51 -16.07 -20.29 -3.13
CA ASP A 51 -17.17 -19.33 -2.91
C ASP A 51 -18.24 -20.05 -2.09
N THR A 52 -18.80 -19.38 -1.08
CA THR A 52 -19.89 -19.92 -0.27
C THR A 52 -21.13 -20.13 -1.16
N LEU A 53 -21.21 -21.29 -1.82
CA LEU A 53 -22.33 -21.65 -2.68
C LEU A 53 -23.40 -22.34 -1.83
N VAL A 54 -24.48 -21.62 -1.55
CA VAL A 54 -25.72 -22.18 -1.01
C VAL A 54 -26.35 -23.03 -2.12
N PRO A 55 -26.59 -24.35 -1.94
CA PRO A 55 -27.12 -25.18 -3.01
C PRO A 55 -28.57 -24.79 -3.30
N PHE A 56 -28.82 -24.22 -4.47
CA PHE A 56 -30.17 -23.99 -4.99
C PHE A 56 -30.38 -24.88 -6.22
N LEU A 57 -30.84 -26.12 -5.98
CA LEU A 57 -31.75 -26.94 -6.79
C LEU A 57 -31.55 -28.43 -6.49
N LYS A 58 -32.61 -29.08 -6.00
CA LYS A 58 -32.80 -30.53 -6.10
C LYS A 58 -33.42 -30.81 -7.46
N THR A 59 -32.74 -31.54 -8.31
CA THR A 59 -33.34 -32.15 -9.50
C THR A 59 -32.86 -33.58 -9.63
N ASP A 60 -33.84 -34.47 -9.69
CA ASP A 60 -33.74 -35.92 -9.66
C ASP A 60 -33.41 -36.49 -11.06
N GLU A 61 -32.17 -36.38 -11.54
CA GLU A 61 -31.68 -37.21 -12.65
C GLU A 61 -30.22 -37.61 -12.41
N ALA A 62 -30.04 -38.69 -11.65
CA ALA A 62 -28.74 -39.30 -11.38
C ALA A 62 -28.33 -40.22 -12.55
N GLY A 63 -27.62 -39.65 -13.52
CA GLY A 63 -26.62 -40.37 -14.31
C GLY A 63 -25.24 -40.18 -13.66
N ASP A 64 -24.40 -41.21 -13.72
CA ASP A 64 -23.07 -41.38 -13.11
C ASP A 64 -22.24 -40.08 -12.98
N TRP A 65 -22.46 -39.36 -11.88
CA TRP A 65 -21.87 -38.04 -11.62
C TRP A 65 -20.94 -38.14 -10.41
N ASN A 66 -19.65 -37.82 -10.60
CA ASN A 66 -18.58 -37.97 -9.60
C ASN A 66 -18.53 -36.84 -8.56
N GLY A 67 -19.53 -35.97 -8.52
CA GLY A 67 -19.61 -34.88 -7.54
C GLY A 67 -18.87 -33.60 -7.90
N ASP A 68 -18.26 -33.49 -9.09
CA ASP A 68 -17.52 -32.28 -9.48
C ASP A 68 -18.38 -31.39 -10.39
N ILE A 69 -18.93 -30.29 -9.84
CA ILE A 69 -19.72 -29.28 -10.57
C ILE A 69 -18.92 -27.99 -10.85
N VAL A 70 -17.79 -27.75 -10.18
CA VAL A 70 -16.96 -26.55 -10.39
C VAL A 70 -15.49 -26.90 -10.20
N LYS A 71 -14.81 -27.44 -11.23
CA LYS A 71 -13.34 -27.55 -11.40
C LYS A 71 -12.53 -27.35 -10.10
N GLY A 72 -12.77 -28.20 -9.08
CA GLY A 72 -12.26 -28.02 -7.71
C GLY A 72 -10.77 -28.30 -7.55
N GLU A 73 -10.07 -28.46 -8.67
CA GLU A 73 -8.67 -28.88 -8.76
C GLU A 73 -7.74 -27.76 -9.27
N ARG A 74 -8.21 -26.52 -9.43
CA ARG A 74 -7.34 -25.42 -9.83
C ARG A 74 -6.44 -25.01 -8.66
N ARG A 75 -5.16 -25.40 -8.75
CA ARG A 75 -4.12 -25.08 -7.77
C ARG A 75 -3.19 -24.04 -8.38
N PHE A 76 -3.16 -22.84 -7.81
CA PHE A 76 -2.12 -21.88 -8.17
C PHE A 76 -0.94 -22.03 -7.21
N VAL A 77 0.23 -22.38 -7.76
CA VAL A 77 1.48 -22.48 -7.01
C VAL A 77 2.09 -21.07 -6.92
N THR A 78 2.18 -20.53 -5.71
CA THR A 78 2.81 -19.21 -5.50
C THR A 78 4.31 -19.36 -5.26
N ALA A 79 5.04 -18.26 -5.44
CA ALA A 79 6.47 -18.23 -5.17
C ALA A 79 6.82 -18.14 -3.69
N VAL A 80 5.85 -17.94 -2.80
CA VAL A 80 6.12 -17.92 -1.35
C VAL A 80 6.58 -19.31 -0.94
N GLY A 81 7.82 -19.43 -0.47
CA GLY A 81 8.36 -20.76 -0.14
C GLY A 81 9.02 -21.51 -1.30
N ALA A 82 9.09 -20.95 -2.51
CA ALA A 82 9.51 -21.70 -3.71
C ALA A 82 11.02 -21.92 -3.84
N GLY A 83 11.83 -20.96 -3.42
CA GLY A 83 13.28 -20.99 -3.59
C GLY A 83 13.74 -19.95 -4.58
N THR A 84 15.03 -19.67 -4.52
CA THR A 84 15.69 -18.71 -5.39
C THR A 84 16.24 -19.43 -6.62
N THR A 85 16.54 -18.67 -7.67
CA THR A 85 17.26 -19.16 -8.85
C THR A 85 18.77 -19.20 -8.65
N TYR A 86 19.27 -19.18 -7.41
CA TYR A 86 20.70 -18.98 -7.16
C TYR A 86 21.52 -20.30 -7.19
N PRO A 87 22.73 -20.31 -7.78
CA PRO A 87 23.32 -19.27 -8.63
C PRO A 87 22.51 -19.02 -9.89
N ASP A 88 22.40 -17.75 -10.29
CA ASP A 88 21.34 -17.16 -11.15
C ASP A 88 21.09 -17.81 -12.52
N TYR A 89 21.95 -18.72 -12.97
CA TYR A 89 21.74 -19.51 -14.20
C TYR A 89 20.86 -20.74 -13.98
N LYS A 90 20.58 -21.13 -12.73
CA LYS A 90 19.70 -22.25 -12.43
C LYS A 90 18.25 -21.88 -12.79
N PRO A 91 17.52 -22.75 -13.50
CA PRO A 91 16.09 -22.57 -13.71
C PRO A 91 15.32 -22.37 -12.41
N ALA A 92 14.19 -21.69 -12.49
CA ALA A 92 13.31 -21.49 -11.35
C ALA A 92 12.95 -22.83 -10.69
N PRO A 93 12.90 -22.91 -9.34
CA PRO A 93 12.69 -24.17 -8.64
C PRO A 93 11.38 -24.87 -9.00
N PHE A 94 10.38 -24.10 -9.44
CA PHE A 94 9.10 -24.60 -9.90
C PHE A 94 8.74 -23.92 -11.23
N ILE A 95 8.68 -24.73 -12.28
CA ILE A 95 8.12 -24.36 -13.58
C ILE A 95 6.97 -25.33 -13.80
N VAL A 96 5.76 -24.87 -13.50
CA VAL A 96 4.61 -25.74 -13.35
C VAL A 96 3.65 -25.52 -14.52
N SER A 97 3.26 -26.59 -15.20
CA SER A 97 2.23 -26.54 -16.25
C SER A 97 0.89 -27.03 -15.75
N GLN A 98 -0.18 -26.41 -16.22
CA GLN A 98 -1.55 -26.85 -16.00
C GLN A 98 -2.39 -26.50 -17.23
N GLU A 99 -3.30 -27.39 -17.62
CA GLU A 99 -4.30 -27.06 -18.63
C GLU A 99 -5.36 -26.14 -18.00
N VAL A 100 -5.58 -24.98 -18.62
CA VAL A 100 -6.64 -24.05 -18.23
C VAL A 100 -7.50 -23.81 -19.45
N GLU A 101 -8.76 -24.27 -19.39
CA GLU A 101 -9.75 -24.03 -20.47
C GLU A 101 -9.24 -24.46 -21.86
N GLY A 102 -8.61 -25.64 -21.95
CA GLY A 102 -8.08 -26.18 -23.21
C GLY A 102 -6.80 -25.50 -23.70
N VAL A 103 -6.13 -24.70 -22.86
CA VAL A 103 -4.85 -24.06 -23.16
C VAL A 103 -3.79 -24.51 -22.16
N ASP A 104 -2.64 -24.97 -22.69
CA ASP A 104 -1.47 -25.30 -21.89
C ASP A 104 -0.84 -24.03 -21.33
N MET A 105 -1.00 -23.82 -20.02
CA MET A 105 -0.41 -22.70 -19.30
C MET A 105 0.81 -23.17 -18.53
N VAL A 106 1.77 -22.27 -18.34
CA VAL A 106 2.93 -22.46 -17.46
C VAL A 106 3.06 -21.28 -16.51
N THR A 107 3.32 -21.60 -15.24
CA THR A 107 3.68 -20.63 -14.20
C THR A 107 5.11 -20.92 -13.77
N VAL A 108 6.00 -19.94 -13.98
CA VAL A 108 7.37 -19.94 -13.49
C VAL A 108 7.39 -19.25 -12.13
N VAL A 109 7.85 -19.96 -11.11
CA VAL A 109 7.67 -19.61 -9.71
C VAL A 109 9.03 -19.53 -9.03
N THR A 110 9.40 -18.34 -8.54
CA THR A 110 10.66 -18.14 -7.80
C THR A 110 10.62 -16.97 -6.83
N GLU A 111 11.44 -17.05 -5.79
CA GLU A 111 11.72 -15.92 -4.92
C GLU A 111 12.94 -15.14 -5.42
N GLY A 112 12.71 -13.88 -5.77
CA GLY A 112 13.76 -12.97 -6.18
C GLY A 112 14.51 -12.40 -5.00
N ILE A 113 15.84 -12.28 -5.10
CA ILE A 113 16.64 -11.45 -4.18
C ILE A 113 16.68 -10.03 -4.77
N PHE A 114 15.96 -9.10 -4.15
CA PHE A 114 15.84 -7.71 -4.57
C PHE A 114 16.77 -6.82 -3.75
N SER A 115 17.83 -6.31 -4.39
CA SER A 115 18.69 -5.25 -3.85
C SER A 115 18.20 -3.85 -4.25
N TYR A 116 17.44 -3.76 -5.35
CA TYR A 116 16.83 -2.54 -5.86
C TYR A 116 15.33 -2.58 -5.57
N CYS A 117 14.98 -2.42 -4.29
CA CYS A 117 13.60 -2.43 -3.80
C CYS A 117 13.40 -1.52 -2.60
N GLY A 118 12.14 -1.25 -2.31
CA GLY A 118 11.70 -0.53 -1.13
C GLY A 118 10.20 -0.71 -0.89
N ALA A 119 9.67 0.06 0.05
CA ALA A 119 8.25 0.17 0.31
C ALA A 119 7.79 1.59 0.05
N LYS A 120 6.65 1.73 -0.62
CA LYS A 120 5.90 2.99 -0.71
C LYS A 120 4.79 2.92 0.32
N VAL A 121 4.77 3.88 1.23
CA VAL A 121 3.77 3.95 2.30
C VAL A 121 2.88 5.15 2.07
N LYS A 122 1.57 4.93 2.05
CA LYS A 122 0.54 5.98 2.06
C LYS A 122 -0.06 6.01 3.46
N ILE A 123 -0.04 7.18 4.09
CA ILE A 123 -0.57 7.42 5.42
C ILE A 123 -1.72 8.40 5.27
N ASP A 124 -2.94 7.92 5.49
CA ASP A 124 -4.14 8.75 5.35
C ASP A 124 -4.32 9.61 6.60
N THR A 125 -3.76 10.82 6.59
CA THR A 125 -3.78 11.73 7.74
C THR A 125 -3.71 13.17 7.28
N ASP A 126 -4.42 14.03 8.02
CA ASP A 126 -4.31 15.48 7.87
C ASP A 126 -3.23 16.07 8.78
N ARG A 127 -2.70 15.29 9.73
CA ARG A 127 -1.63 15.75 10.60
C ARG A 127 -0.35 15.93 9.82
N HIS A 128 0.37 16.98 10.18
CA HIS A 128 1.71 17.16 9.69
C HIS A 128 2.65 16.10 10.29
N ILE A 129 3.32 15.33 9.43
CA ILE A 129 4.33 14.34 9.85
C ILE A 129 5.77 14.75 9.50
N GLY A 130 5.94 15.88 8.80
CA GLY A 130 7.23 16.32 8.24
C GLY A 130 7.06 16.95 6.86
N GLU A 131 8.10 17.68 6.44
CA GLU A 131 8.21 18.30 5.13
C GLU A 131 8.70 17.31 4.06
N GLU A 132 8.47 17.63 2.78
CA GLU A 132 9.02 16.81 1.70
C GLU A 132 10.55 16.75 1.78
N ARG A 133 11.08 15.52 1.72
CA ARG A 133 12.49 15.11 1.89
C ARG A 133 12.97 15.02 3.33
N ASP A 134 12.12 15.25 4.33
CA ASP A 134 12.49 14.94 5.70
C ASP A 134 12.83 13.45 5.83
N VAL A 135 13.92 13.18 6.53
CA VAL A 135 14.47 11.84 6.67
C VAL A 135 13.60 11.04 7.63
N VAL A 136 13.30 9.80 7.25
CA VAL A 136 12.63 8.84 8.12
C VAL A 136 13.69 7.96 8.77
N HIS A 137 13.67 7.92 10.11
CA HIS A 137 14.59 7.17 10.93
C HIS A 137 13.90 5.99 11.62
N VAL A 138 14.59 4.86 11.69
CA VAL A 138 14.23 3.70 12.53
C VAL A 138 15.50 3.28 13.28
N ASP A 139 15.42 2.97 14.57
CA ASP A 139 16.60 2.64 15.41
C ASP A 139 17.79 3.62 15.28
N GLY A 140 17.47 4.89 15.02
CA GLY A 140 18.43 5.98 14.78
C GLY A 140 19.17 5.93 13.44
N GLU A 141 18.80 5.04 12.51
CA GLU A 141 19.35 4.98 11.15
C GLU A 141 18.37 5.57 10.13
N PRO A 142 18.85 6.29 9.11
CA PRO A 142 18.01 6.75 8.02
C PRO A 142 17.59 5.55 7.15
N VAL A 143 16.28 5.38 6.96
CA VAL A 143 15.72 4.27 6.16
C VAL A 143 14.93 4.75 4.94
N GLY A 144 14.76 6.07 4.79
CA GLY A 144 14.00 6.67 3.71
C GLY A 144 13.68 8.13 3.96
N HIS A 145 12.65 8.65 3.29
CA HIS A 145 12.20 10.03 3.43
C HIS A 145 10.71 10.22 3.14
N VAL A 146 10.15 11.32 3.63
CA VAL A 146 8.82 11.83 3.22
C VAL A 146 8.89 12.24 1.76
N THR A 147 7.99 11.71 0.95
CA THR A 147 7.88 12.02 -0.48
C THR A 147 6.61 12.81 -0.77
N THR A 148 6.36 13.09 -2.04
CA THR A 148 5.26 13.95 -2.49
C THR A 148 3.93 13.49 -1.93
N SER A 149 3.20 14.41 -1.28
CA SER A 149 1.86 14.13 -0.75
C SER A 149 0.84 14.02 -1.88
N GLU A 150 -0.01 13.00 -1.83
CA GLU A 150 -1.00 12.69 -2.87
C GLU A 150 -2.37 12.50 -2.24
N TYR A 151 -3.41 13.12 -2.80
CA TYR A 151 -4.80 13.01 -2.33
C TYR A 151 -5.03 13.34 -0.84
N GLY A 152 -4.14 14.12 -0.22
CA GLY A 152 -4.22 14.42 1.21
C GLY A 152 -3.69 13.33 2.14
N SER A 153 -3.01 12.34 1.59
CA SER A 153 -2.18 11.43 2.37
C SER A 153 -0.76 11.97 2.45
N LYS A 154 -0.09 11.62 3.55
CA LYS A 154 1.36 11.75 3.65
C LYS A 154 2.00 10.48 3.10
N MET A 155 3.08 10.64 2.34
CA MET A 155 3.69 9.55 1.59
C MET A 155 5.12 9.34 2.05
N LEU A 156 5.55 8.09 2.25
CA LEU A 156 6.93 7.75 2.56
C LEU A 156 7.54 6.88 1.46
N SER A 157 8.80 7.15 1.16
CA SER A 157 9.64 6.30 0.32
C SER A 157 10.71 5.66 1.20
N LEU A 158 10.55 4.37 1.51
CA LEU A 158 11.43 3.63 2.41
C LEU A 158 12.25 2.60 1.62
N GLY A 159 13.50 2.38 2.02
CA GLY A 159 14.41 1.46 1.36
C GLY A 159 15.12 2.05 0.15
N GLY A 160 15.47 1.19 -0.81
CA GLY A 160 16.30 1.53 -1.96
C GLY A 160 17.74 1.07 -1.80
N VAL A 161 18.45 0.99 -2.93
CA VAL A 161 19.82 0.45 -2.99
C VAL A 161 20.80 1.25 -2.12
N GLU A 162 20.60 2.56 -2.00
CA GLU A 162 21.44 3.45 -1.21
C GLU A 162 21.34 3.13 0.29
N HIS A 163 20.12 2.94 0.82
CA HIS A 163 19.93 2.57 2.22
C HIS A 163 20.27 1.09 2.50
N LEU A 164 19.98 0.18 1.57
CA LEU A 164 20.28 -1.25 1.75
C LEU A 164 21.78 -1.55 1.67
N THR A 165 22.50 -0.89 0.76
CA THR A 165 23.90 -1.27 0.42
C THR A 165 24.89 -0.11 0.33
N GLY A 166 24.43 1.13 0.15
CA GLY A 166 25.29 2.31 -0.02
C GLY A 166 25.76 2.92 1.31
N GLY A 167 24.95 2.79 2.36
CA GLY A 167 25.20 3.34 3.68
C GLY A 167 26.07 2.49 4.59
N THR A 168 25.86 2.64 5.91
CA THR A 168 26.58 1.81 6.89
C THR A 168 26.02 0.40 6.97
N LYS A 169 26.79 -0.55 7.53
CA LYS A 169 26.27 -1.91 7.80
C LYS A 169 25.07 -1.90 8.75
N LYS A 170 25.02 -0.94 9.70
CA LYS A 170 23.90 -0.81 10.64
C LYS A 170 22.66 -0.31 9.89
N GLU A 171 22.82 0.74 9.08
CA GLU A 171 21.78 1.29 8.22
C GLU A 171 21.14 0.23 7.31
N GLY A 172 21.95 -0.52 6.57
CA GLY A 172 21.44 -1.57 5.68
C GLY A 172 20.67 -2.66 6.42
N ARG A 173 21.12 -3.05 7.62
CA ARG A 173 20.41 -4.03 8.46
C ARG A 173 19.07 -3.48 8.95
N VAL A 174 19.04 -2.25 9.45
CA VAL A 174 17.83 -1.62 9.99
C VAL A 174 16.82 -1.33 8.87
N THR A 175 17.29 -0.87 7.71
CA THR A 175 16.47 -0.68 6.51
C THR A 175 15.84 -2.00 6.06
N CYS A 176 16.63 -3.07 5.98
CA CYS A 176 16.13 -4.38 5.59
C CYS A 176 15.09 -4.92 6.59
N ASP A 177 15.33 -4.79 7.90
CA ASP A 177 14.39 -5.16 8.95
C ASP A 177 13.09 -4.35 8.89
N THR A 178 13.19 -3.03 8.64
CA THR A 178 12.04 -2.13 8.44
C THR A 178 11.18 -2.58 7.27
N LEU A 179 11.79 -2.83 6.11
CA LEU A 179 11.07 -3.30 4.93
C LEU A 179 10.45 -4.68 5.16
N MET A 180 11.19 -5.59 5.82
CA MET A 180 10.69 -6.93 6.17
C MET A 180 9.42 -6.87 7.01
N LYS A 181 9.43 -6.06 8.08
CA LYS A 181 8.27 -5.87 8.96
C LYS A 181 7.08 -5.30 8.20
N LEU A 182 7.26 -4.18 7.50
CA LEU A 182 6.19 -3.55 6.75
C LEU A 182 5.60 -4.47 5.68
N CYS A 183 6.45 -5.17 4.92
CA CYS A 183 5.99 -6.08 3.85
C CYS A 183 5.30 -7.34 4.39
N ASN A 184 5.62 -7.75 5.62
CA ASN A 184 4.91 -8.82 6.34
C ASN A 184 3.80 -8.30 7.27
N ARG A 185 3.38 -7.04 7.10
CA ARG A 185 2.24 -6.41 7.79
C ARG A 185 2.44 -6.21 9.29
N GLU A 186 3.68 -6.16 9.75
CA GLU A 186 4.04 -5.80 11.12
C GLU A 186 4.13 -4.29 11.29
N ALA A 187 3.84 -3.81 12.50
CA ALA A 187 3.97 -2.40 12.84
C ALA A 187 5.46 -1.99 12.91
N VAL A 188 5.76 -0.80 12.41
CA VAL A 188 7.07 -0.16 12.54
C VAL A 188 6.91 1.22 13.17
N GLU A 189 7.62 1.45 14.26
CA GLU A 189 7.81 2.77 14.85
C GLU A 189 8.96 3.49 14.11
N MET A 190 8.70 4.71 13.69
CA MET A 190 9.64 5.56 12.97
C MET A 190 9.60 6.99 13.50
N VAL A 191 10.70 7.70 13.30
CA VAL A 191 10.81 9.12 13.61
C VAL A 191 11.06 9.86 12.31
N VAL A 192 10.19 10.80 11.98
CA VAL A 192 10.34 11.66 10.81
C VAL A 192 10.94 12.99 11.24
N GLY A 193 11.97 13.46 10.54
CA GLY A 193 12.68 14.68 10.88
C GLY A 193 13.65 14.52 12.05
N GLU A 194 14.13 15.64 12.59
CA GLU A 194 15.12 15.70 13.67
C GLU A 194 14.82 16.83 14.66
N GLY A 195 15.35 16.71 15.88
CA GLY A 195 15.28 17.76 16.90
C GLY A 195 13.86 18.07 17.35
N GLU A 196 13.52 19.36 17.47
CA GLU A 196 12.18 19.82 17.88
C GLU A 196 11.10 19.58 16.82
N HIS A 197 11.50 19.21 15.60
CA HIS A 197 10.60 18.88 14.49
C HIS A 197 10.39 17.36 14.32
N ALA A 198 10.92 16.55 15.24
CA ALA A 198 10.76 15.10 15.18
C ALA A 198 9.30 14.69 15.45
N VAL A 199 8.71 13.93 14.52
CA VAL A 199 7.38 13.35 14.65
C VAL A 199 7.50 11.84 14.80
N HIS A 200 6.86 11.29 15.83
CA HIS A 200 6.79 9.84 16.03
C HIS A 200 5.62 9.28 15.25
N VAL A 201 5.87 8.31 14.38
CA VAL A 201 4.84 7.67 13.56
C VAL A 201 4.93 6.15 13.74
N ILE A 202 3.80 5.49 13.94
CA ILE A 202 3.67 4.04 13.86
C ILE A 202 2.83 3.71 12.64
N VAL A 203 3.41 2.91 11.74
CA VAL A 203 2.78 2.47 10.50
C VAL A 203 2.63 0.95 10.53
N GLN A 204 1.44 0.45 10.20
CA GLN A 204 1.17 -0.96 9.96
C GLN A 204 0.24 -1.10 8.76
N ALA A 205 0.57 -2.00 7.83
CA ALA A 205 -0.24 -2.19 6.62
C ALA A 205 -1.69 -2.57 6.96
N GLY A 206 -2.65 -1.80 6.44
CA GLY A 206 -4.09 -2.02 6.64
C GLY A 206 -4.66 -1.45 7.94
N GLU A 207 -3.84 -0.84 8.79
CA GLU A 207 -4.27 -0.28 10.08
C GLU A 207 -4.15 1.24 10.11
N ALA A 208 -4.89 1.88 11.03
CA ALA A 208 -4.77 3.31 11.27
C ALA A 208 -3.35 3.67 11.78
N PRO A 209 -2.72 4.73 11.24
CA PRO A 209 -1.44 5.22 11.74
C PRO A 209 -1.58 5.81 13.14
N VAL A 210 -0.51 5.73 13.92
CA VAL A 210 -0.39 6.43 15.20
C VAL A 210 0.62 7.54 15.06
N ILE A 211 0.22 8.78 15.30
CA ILE A 211 1.08 9.97 15.16
C ILE A 211 1.19 10.63 16.53
N ASP A 212 2.41 10.69 17.07
CA ASP A 212 2.72 11.20 18.41
C ASP A 212 1.87 10.59 19.53
N GLY A 213 1.53 9.31 19.38
CA GLY A 213 0.71 8.55 20.33
C GLY A 213 -0.79 8.65 20.10
N GLU A 214 -1.25 9.45 19.13
CA GLU A 214 -2.67 9.57 18.78
C GLU A 214 -3.00 8.70 17.56
N VAL A 215 -4.02 7.86 17.68
CA VAL A 215 -4.51 7.02 16.58
C VAL A 215 -5.35 7.89 15.65
N GLU A 216 -4.95 7.99 14.39
CA GLU A 216 -5.73 8.69 13.37
C GLU A 216 -7.00 7.91 13.04
N ARG A 217 -8.11 8.63 12.81
CA ARG A 217 -9.42 8.00 12.60
C ARG A 217 -9.98 8.26 11.23
N LEU A 218 -9.85 9.50 10.76
CA LEU A 218 -10.46 9.98 9.54
C LEU A 218 -9.41 10.65 8.66
N MET A 219 -9.61 10.51 7.36
CA MET A 219 -8.95 11.30 6.33
C MET A 219 -9.86 12.45 5.91
N ARG A 220 -9.32 13.64 5.62
CA ARG A 220 -10.13 14.75 5.10
C ARG A 220 -11.02 14.37 3.92
N VAL A 221 -12.22 14.94 3.91
CA VAL A 221 -13.14 14.86 2.76
C VAL A 221 -12.58 15.54 1.50
N GLY A 222 -11.63 16.45 1.69
CA GLY A 222 -10.96 17.22 0.67
C GLY A 222 -10.39 18.52 1.25
N CYS A 223 -9.78 19.36 0.41
CA CYS A 223 -9.34 20.68 0.85
C CYS A 223 -10.54 21.56 1.27
N GLY A 224 -10.29 22.65 2.01
CA GLY A 224 -11.37 23.50 2.53
C GLY A 224 -12.31 24.06 1.44
N SER A 225 -11.78 24.33 0.25
CA SER A 225 -12.59 24.72 -0.91
C SER A 225 -13.52 23.60 -1.41
N ALA A 226 -13.07 22.35 -1.39
CA ALA A 226 -13.87 21.20 -1.82
C ALA A 226 -15.02 20.96 -0.84
N ALA A 227 -14.74 21.04 0.47
CA ALA A 227 -15.75 20.95 1.52
C ALA A 227 -16.84 22.02 1.34
N ILE A 228 -16.47 23.28 1.05
CA ILE A 228 -17.45 24.32 0.70
C ILE A 228 -18.29 23.91 -0.52
N GLY A 229 -17.67 23.41 -1.59
CA GLY A 229 -18.39 22.93 -2.76
C GLY A 229 -19.42 21.84 -2.45
N MET A 230 -19.09 20.91 -1.54
CA MET A 230 -19.93 19.78 -1.16
C MET A 230 -21.10 20.18 -0.25
N PHE A 231 -20.85 21.06 0.73
CA PHE A 231 -21.80 21.33 1.82
C PHE A 231 -22.48 22.70 1.75
N ALA A 232 -22.12 23.58 0.79
CA ALA A 232 -22.65 24.94 0.70
C ALA A 232 -24.18 25.03 0.71
N LYS A 233 -24.89 24.10 0.05
CA LYS A 233 -26.36 24.10 0.02
C LYS A 233 -26.96 23.91 1.42
N GLN A 234 -26.37 23.03 2.22
CA GLN A 234 -26.79 22.82 3.60
C GLN A 234 -26.46 24.04 4.46
N TRP A 235 -25.24 24.58 4.32
CA TRP A 235 -24.76 25.69 5.12
C TRP A 235 -25.51 27.00 4.90
N ALA A 236 -25.84 27.32 3.65
CA ALA A 236 -26.54 28.55 3.27
C ALA A 236 -27.92 28.71 3.96
N GLU A 237 -28.53 27.61 4.42
CA GLU A 237 -29.83 27.64 5.11
C GLU A 237 -29.69 27.82 6.63
N ILE A 238 -28.52 27.50 7.21
CA ILE A 238 -28.36 27.38 8.67
C ILE A 238 -27.40 28.40 9.28
N VAL A 239 -26.46 28.96 8.50
CA VAL A 239 -25.50 29.98 8.94
C VAL A 239 -25.26 31.01 7.85
N ASP A 240 -24.70 32.16 8.23
CA ASP A 240 -24.45 33.27 7.31
C ASP A 240 -23.06 33.20 6.68
N GLU A 241 -22.09 32.59 7.38
CA GLU A 241 -20.73 32.34 6.88
C GLU A 241 -20.20 30.98 7.34
N VAL A 242 -19.37 30.36 6.48
CA VAL A 242 -18.57 29.20 6.85
C VAL A 242 -17.12 29.43 6.45
N VAL A 243 -16.21 29.13 7.36
CA VAL A 243 -14.79 29.02 7.05
C VAL A 243 -14.34 27.58 7.30
N VAL A 244 -13.90 26.92 6.24
CA VAL A 244 -13.30 25.59 6.35
C VAL A 244 -11.79 25.76 6.44
N VAL A 245 -11.23 25.47 7.60
CA VAL A 245 -9.81 25.61 7.92
C VAL A 245 -9.05 24.38 7.43
N ASP A 246 -8.00 24.63 6.65
CA ASP A 246 -7.15 23.64 6.00
C ASP A 246 -5.78 24.28 5.75
N ASP A 247 -4.71 23.52 5.98
CA ASP A 247 -3.31 23.95 5.82
C ASP A 247 -2.97 24.28 4.35
N HIS A 248 -3.59 23.59 3.40
CA HIS A 248 -3.37 23.82 1.97
C HIS A 248 -4.27 24.93 1.41
N ILE A 249 -5.60 24.79 1.57
CA ILE A 249 -6.62 25.65 0.97
C ILE A 249 -7.79 25.88 1.92
N THR A 250 -7.74 26.99 2.66
CA THR A 250 -8.89 27.45 3.47
C THR A 250 -10.01 27.95 2.54
N GLY A 251 -11.24 27.49 2.81
CA GLY A 251 -12.45 27.83 2.06
C GLY A 251 -13.34 28.81 2.80
N VAL A 252 -14.00 29.74 2.10
CA VAL A 252 -14.94 30.73 2.67
C VAL A 252 -16.23 30.77 1.86
N LEU A 253 -17.38 30.50 2.50
CA LEU A 253 -18.65 30.23 1.82
C LEU A 253 -19.16 31.42 1.02
N SER A 254 -19.30 32.58 1.65
CA SER A 254 -19.94 33.74 1.00
C SER A 254 -19.16 34.28 -0.20
N GLU A 255 -17.84 34.04 -0.23
CA GLU A 255 -17.01 34.41 -1.36
C GLU A 255 -16.91 33.32 -2.43
N HIS A 256 -17.03 32.05 -2.05
CA HIS A 256 -16.86 30.91 -2.94
C HIS A 256 -17.97 30.86 -4.00
N GLN A 257 -17.65 30.33 -5.18
CA GLN A 257 -18.60 30.24 -6.29
C GLN A 257 -19.91 29.52 -5.91
N ALA A 258 -19.82 28.48 -5.09
CA ALA A 258 -20.99 27.76 -4.58
C ALA A 258 -21.92 28.67 -3.76
N GLY A 259 -21.36 29.47 -2.85
CA GLY A 259 -22.15 30.43 -2.07
C GLY A 259 -22.77 31.52 -2.95
N GLN A 260 -22.03 32.03 -3.94
CA GLN A 260 -22.55 33.02 -4.88
C GLN A 260 -23.74 32.50 -5.70
N VAL A 261 -23.65 31.26 -6.20
CA VAL A 261 -24.75 30.62 -6.96
C VAL A 261 -25.98 30.38 -6.09
N LEU A 262 -25.78 30.10 -4.79
CA LEU A 262 -26.85 29.96 -3.81
C LEU A 262 -27.40 31.30 -3.31
N GLY A 263 -26.81 32.43 -3.72
CA GLY A 263 -27.23 33.76 -3.29
C GLY A 263 -26.84 34.09 -1.85
N VAL A 264 -25.82 33.44 -1.29
CA VAL A 264 -25.27 33.76 0.03
C VAL A 264 -24.82 35.23 0.03
N LYS A 265 -25.33 36.00 1.00
CA LYS A 265 -25.02 37.43 1.12
C LYS A 265 -23.53 37.60 1.47
N PRO A 266 -22.79 38.51 0.80
CA PRO A 266 -21.43 38.85 1.21
C PRO A 266 -21.41 39.33 2.66
N THR A 267 -20.53 38.72 3.46
CA THR A 267 -20.51 38.91 4.92
C THR A 267 -19.48 39.96 5.34
N GLY A 268 -18.58 40.34 4.45
CA GLY A 268 -17.50 41.28 4.75
C GLY A 268 -16.30 40.65 5.45
N ILE A 269 -16.26 39.33 5.62
CA ILE A 269 -15.14 38.60 6.21
C ILE A 269 -13.83 38.89 5.48
N ARG A 270 -12.72 38.87 6.23
CA ARG A 270 -11.36 38.90 5.70
C ARG A 270 -10.58 37.73 6.28
N ILE A 271 -9.81 37.04 5.45
CA ILE A 271 -8.89 35.98 5.88
C ILE A 271 -7.45 36.49 5.77
N LYS A 272 -6.66 36.24 6.80
CA LYS A 272 -5.21 36.49 6.85
C LYS A 272 -4.50 35.40 6.04
N GLY A 273 -4.46 35.57 4.73
CA GLY A 273 -3.76 34.67 3.83
C GLY A 273 -3.75 35.17 2.40
N ARG A 274 -3.14 34.41 1.49
CA ARG A 274 -3.07 34.77 0.08
C ARG A 274 -4.33 34.31 -0.63
N ARG A 275 -5.18 35.26 -1.01
CA ARG A 275 -6.35 34.98 -1.85
C ARG A 275 -5.89 34.44 -3.22
N SER A 276 -6.41 33.28 -3.60
CA SER A 276 -6.14 32.62 -4.87
C SER A 276 -7.26 32.91 -5.87
N THR A 277 -8.47 32.48 -5.52
CA THR A 277 -9.72 32.71 -6.26
C THR A 277 -10.82 33.06 -5.25
N PRO A 278 -12.00 33.56 -5.66
CA PRO A 278 -13.07 33.89 -4.71
C PRO A 278 -13.37 32.74 -3.75
N GLY A 279 -13.28 33.01 -2.44
CA GLY A 279 -13.49 32.01 -1.39
C GLY A 279 -12.40 30.95 -1.22
N ARG A 280 -11.23 31.11 -1.87
CA ARG A 280 -10.08 30.19 -1.75
C ARG A 280 -8.82 30.95 -1.32
N TYR A 281 -8.24 30.54 -0.20
CA TYR A 281 -7.07 31.17 0.40
C TYR A 281 -5.96 30.15 0.62
N PHE A 282 -4.75 30.51 0.20
CA PHE A 282 -3.53 29.73 0.44
C PHE A 282 -2.71 30.38 1.55
N GLN A 283 -1.83 29.62 2.19
CA GLN A 283 -0.88 30.14 3.19
C GLN A 283 -1.60 30.92 4.29
N VAL A 284 -2.68 30.34 4.82
CA VAL A 284 -3.47 30.91 5.91
C VAL A 284 -2.86 30.56 7.26
N ALA A 285 -2.40 29.32 7.39
CA ALA A 285 -1.65 28.79 8.52
C ALA A 285 -0.61 27.80 7.98
N SER A 286 0.42 27.50 8.78
CA SER A 286 1.41 26.47 8.40
C SER A 286 0.85 25.09 8.72
N PRO A 287 1.36 24.01 8.10
CA PRO A 287 1.04 22.65 8.55
C PRO A 287 1.45 22.43 10.02
N GLY A 288 0.66 21.66 10.76
CA GLY A 288 0.91 21.38 12.18
C GLY A 288 -0.05 20.35 12.79
N ARG A 289 -0.17 20.39 14.12
CA ARG A 289 -0.98 19.46 14.94
C ARG A 289 -2.31 20.07 15.44
N GLY A 290 -2.57 21.32 15.11
CA GLY A 290 -3.75 22.07 15.49
C GLY A 290 -4.92 21.86 14.52
N TRP A 291 -5.70 22.91 14.33
CA TRP A 291 -6.99 22.86 13.65
C TRP A 291 -6.87 22.52 12.16
N GLY A 292 -7.52 21.46 11.68
CA GLY A 292 -7.52 21.09 10.26
C GLY A 292 -6.12 20.83 9.70
N GLY A 293 -5.22 20.26 10.52
CA GLY A 293 -3.85 19.95 10.12
C GLY A 293 -2.89 21.14 10.13
N THR A 294 -3.26 22.25 10.79
CA THR A 294 -2.47 23.49 10.81
C THR A 294 -1.67 23.68 12.11
N ASP A 295 -0.87 24.73 12.20
CA ASP A 295 -0.11 25.13 13.39
C ASP A 295 -0.90 25.98 14.40
N ILE A 296 -2.21 26.10 14.25
CA ILE A 296 -3.06 26.95 15.10
C ILE A 296 -4.06 26.15 15.95
N ASP A 297 -4.25 26.55 17.21
CA ASP A 297 -5.28 25.99 18.08
C ASP A 297 -6.61 26.77 18.00
N ASP A 298 -6.51 28.10 17.90
CA ASP A 298 -7.67 28.99 17.78
C ASP A 298 -7.94 29.34 16.31
N PRO A 299 -9.06 28.87 15.72
CA PRO A 299 -9.37 29.11 14.33
C PRO A 299 -9.66 30.58 14.03
N LEU A 300 -9.98 31.42 15.04
CA LEU A 300 -10.22 32.86 14.82
C LEU A 300 -8.94 33.63 14.49
N THR A 301 -7.77 33.07 14.79
CA THR A 301 -6.47 33.71 14.52
C THR A 301 -6.28 34.03 13.05
N ILE A 302 -6.89 33.25 12.16
CA ILE A 302 -6.83 33.43 10.70
C ILE A 302 -7.76 34.52 10.17
N LEU A 303 -8.66 35.05 11.01
CA LEU A 303 -9.62 36.08 10.61
C LEU A 303 -8.97 37.46 10.73
N GLY A 304 -9.17 38.29 9.71
CA GLY A 304 -8.89 39.72 9.72
C GLY A 304 -10.12 40.54 10.12
N GLU A 305 -9.98 41.86 10.09
CA GLU A 305 -11.08 42.78 10.40
C GLU A 305 -12.23 42.63 9.39
N TRP A 306 -13.46 42.49 9.92
CA TRP A 306 -14.68 42.47 9.13
C TRP A 306 -14.95 43.83 8.49
N LYS A 307 -15.48 43.85 7.27
CA LYS A 307 -15.89 45.08 6.58
C LYS A 307 -17.21 45.58 7.18
N PRO A 308 -17.24 46.72 7.91
CA PRO A 308 -18.45 47.16 8.61
C PRO A 308 -19.62 47.51 7.70
N ALA A 309 -19.34 47.84 6.43
CA ALA A 309 -20.38 48.11 5.43
C ALA A 309 -21.11 46.83 4.94
N GLN A 310 -20.60 45.64 5.26
CA GLN A 310 -21.14 44.35 4.81
C GLN A 310 -21.53 43.44 5.97
N ALA A 311 -20.76 43.44 7.06
CA ALA A 311 -21.00 42.68 8.28
C ALA A 311 -22.10 43.31 9.14
N TRP A 312 -22.71 42.52 10.04
CA TRP A 312 -23.74 42.98 10.98
C TRP A 312 -23.65 42.23 12.32
N PRO A 313 -24.08 42.85 13.44
CA PRO A 313 -24.23 42.17 14.72
C PRO A 313 -25.23 41.00 14.61
N GLY A 314 -24.89 39.87 15.22
CA GLY A 314 -25.65 38.61 15.16
C GLY A 314 -25.38 37.75 13.93
N LEU A 315 -24.41 38.12 13.06
CA LEU A 315 -23.98 37.27 11.96
C LEU A 315 -23.45 35.93 12.48
N ARG A 316 -23.99 34.83 11.96
CA ARG A 316 -23.72 33.45 12.40
C ARG A 316 -22.56 32.85 11.60
N LEU A 317 -21.46 32.56 12.27
CA LEU A 317 -20.23 32.04 11.70
C LEU A 317 -19.99 30.59 12.16
N PHE A 318 -19.76 29.70 11.21
CA PHE A 318 -19.34 28.33 11.46
C PHE A 318 -17.90 28.12 11.01
N MET A 319 -17.01 27.84 11.97
CA MET A 319 -15.62 27.44 11.71
C MET A 319 -15.56 25.92 11.78
N VAL A 320 -14.99 25.25 10.77
CA VAL A 320 -14.95 23.78 10.71
C VAL A 320 -13.66 23.28 10.05
N SER A 321 -13.10 22.17 10.49
CA SER A 321 -11.99 21.48 9.81
C SER A 321 -12.51 20.70 8.59
N THR A 322 -11.60 20.23 7.75
CA THR A 322 -11.92 19.34 6.63
C THR A 322 -12.36 17.93 7.05
N THR A 323 -12.13 17.54 8.31
CA THR A 323 -12.63 16.29 8.90
C THR A 323 -13.97 16.45 9.61
N GLY A 324 -14.39 17.67 9.92
CA GLY A 324 -15.55 17.93 10.77
C GLY A 324 -15.35 17.59 12.25
N GLU A 325 -14.20 17.04 12.66
CA GLU A 325 -13.90 16.70 14.05
C GLU A 325 -13.64 17.94 14.91
N GLN A 326 -13.10 19.00 14.31
CA GLN A 326 -12.87 20.28 14.96
C GLN A 326 -13.81 21.31 14.35
N TRP A 327 -14.72 21.85 15.16
CA TRP A 327 -15.68 22.85 14.72
C TRP A 327 -16.12 23.75 15.87
N ALA A 328 -16.50 24.98 15.55
CA ALA A 328 -17.00 25.96 16.51
C ALA A 328 -18.00 26.91 15.85
N TYR A 329 -18.96 27.39 16.65
CA TYR A 329 -20.02 28.29 16.22
C TYR A 329 -19.91 29.62 16.95
N TYR A 330 -19.97 30.71 16.20
CA TYR A 330 -19.80 32.07 16.70
C TYR A 330 -20.92 32.97 16.18
N GLU A 331 -21.22 34.01 16.95
CA GLU A 331 -22.04 35.13 16.50
C GLU A 331 -21.25 36.43 16.68
N LEU A 332 -21.31 37.32 15.69
CA LEU A 332 -20.68 38.64 15.81
C LEU A 332 -21.41 39.48 16.85
N ASP A 333 -20.68 40.14 17.75
CA ASP A 333 -21.25 41.14 18.65
C ASP A 333 -21.45 42.51 17.96
N ASP A 334 -21.83 43.53 18.75
CA ASP A 334 -22.05 44.90 18.26
C ASP A 334 -20.77 45.55 17.71
N ASP A 335 -19.59 45.08 18.14
CA ASP A 335 -18.28 45.52 17.66
C ASP A 335 -17.75 44.64 16.51
N LEU A 336 -18.58 43.73 15.99
CA LEU A 336 -18.28 42.78 14.92
C LEU A 336 -17.16 41.78 15.27
N VAL A 337 -17.00 41.46 16.55
CA VAL A 337 -16.06 40.45 17.04
C VAL A 337 -16.80 39.11 17.20
N PRO A 338 -16.26 38.00 16.67
CA PRO A 338 -16.86 36.68 16.87
C PRO A 338 -16.86 36.27 18.34
N GLN A 339 -18.06 36.03 18.90
CA GLN A 339 -18.24 35.50 20.25
C GLN A 339 -18.67 34.05 20.17
N LEU A 340 -18.00 33.16 20.92
CA LEU A 340 -18.33 31.74 20.95
C LEU A 340 -19.76 31.55 21.51
N LYS A 341 -20.55 30.70 20.84
CA LYS A 341 -21.94 30.40 21.22
C LYS A 341 -22.20 28.90 21.21
N ASP A 342 -23.23 28.49 21.94
CA ASP A 342 -23.76 27.13 21.82
C ASP A 342 -24.34 26.93 20.42
N ALA A 343 -23.81 25.96 19.70
CA ALA A 343 -24.24 25.71 18.33
C ALA A 343 -25.67 25.13 18.29
N PRO A 344 -26.53 25.63 17.39
CA PRO A 344 -27.80 24.98 17.06
C PRO A 344 -27.63 23.53 16.62
N LEU A 345 -28.70 22.74 16.72
CA LEU A 345 -28.67 21.32 16.38
C LEU A 345 -28.26 21.10 14.92
N GLU A 346 -28.73 21.94 14.00
CA GLU A 346 -28.45 21.82 12.57
C GLU A 346 -26.97 22.02 12.23
N VAL A 347 -26.27 22.88 12.99
CA VAL A 347 -24.83 23.12 12.83
C VAL A 347 -24.03 21.91 13.30
N ARG A 348 -24.41 21.32 14.46
CA ARG A 348 -23.79 20.09 14.98
C ARG A 348 -23.95 18.93 14.00
N GLN A 349 -25.17 18.71 13.55
CA GLN A 349 -25.49 17.70 12.54
C GLN A 349 -24.74 17.93 11.23
N SER A 350 -24.46 19.19 10.89
CA SER A 350 -23.64 19.49 9.73
C SER A 350 -22.18 19.11 9.91
N ALA A 351 -21.58 19.33 11.09
CA ALA A 351 -20.22 18.90 11.38
C ALA A 351 -20.12 17.36 11.37
N GLU A 352 -21.07 16.68 11.99
CA GLU A 352 -21.20 15.21 11.96
C GLU A 352 -21.29 14.70 10.52
N ARG A 353 -22.07 15.36 9.66
CA ARG A 353 -22.15 15.00 8.24
C ARG A 353 -20.85 15.21 7.48
N VAL A 354 -20.04 16.21 7.81
CA VAL A 354 -18.69 16.35 7.23
C VAL A 354 -17.87 15.10 7.57
N ALA A 355 -17.85 14.71 8.85
CA ALA A 355 -17.15 13.51 9.31
C ALA A 355 -17.70 12.21 8.70
N GLU A 356 -19.02 12.10 8.47
CA GLU A 356 -19.64 10.95 7.78
C GLU A 356 -19.19 10.80 6.31
N ASN A 357 -18.71 11.89 5.69
CA ASN A 357 -18.18 11.87 4.33
C ASN A 357 -16.65 11.72 4.30
N CYS A 358 -16.00 11.58 5.45
CA CYS A 358 -14.59 11.22 5.55
C CYS A 358 -14.41 9.72 5.45
N GLU A 359 -13.27 9.29 4.89
CA GLU A 359 -12.88 7.88 4.86
C GLU A 359 -12.08 7.53 6.13
N PRO A 360 -12.16 6.27 6.62
CA PRO A 360 -11.29 5.82 7.70
C PRO A 360 -9.81 5.98 7.35
N SER A 361 -9.02 6.45 8.31
CA SER A 361 -7.57 6.56 8.17
C SER A 361 -6.93 5.17 8.13
N VAL A 362 -6.14 4.90 7.08
CA VAL A 362 -5.41 3.65 6.89
C VAL A 362 -3.98 3.94 6.42
N SER A 363 -3.03 3.13 6.89
CA SER A 363 -1.68 3.03 6.33
C SER A 363 -1.63 1.94 5.28
N SER A 364 -1.38 2.30 4.02
CA SER A 364 -1.18 1.35 2.92
C SER A 364 0.31 1.15 2.66
N VAL A 365 0.73 -0.09 2.42
CA VAL A 365 2.13 -0.44 2.12
C VAL A 365 2.19 -1.18 0.79
N LEU A 366 2.91 -0.61 -0.17
CA LEU A 366 3.20 -1.26 -1.44
C LEU A 366 4.67 -1.67 -1.48
N PHE A 367 4.93 -2.96 -1.71
CA PHE A 367 6.28 -3.41 -2.05
C PHE A 367 6.60 -2.97 -3.47
N MET A 368 7.76 -2.37 -3.69
CA MET A 368 8.23 -1.97 -5.01
C MET A 368 9.63 -2.51 -5.27
N GLY A 369 9.82 -3.26 -6.36
CA GLY A 369 11.10 -3.93 -6.63
C GLY A 369 11.39 -4.16 -8.12
N GLY A 370 12.65 -4.05 -8.50
CA GLY A 370 13.12 -4.35 -9.86
C GLY A 370 13.59 -5.80 -10.02
N ALA A 371 12.94 -6.57 -10.88
CA ALA A 371 13.38 -7.91 -11.25
C ALA A 371 14.63 -7.84 -12.16
N GLY A 372 15.78 -8.11 -11.55
CA GLY A 372 17.11 -8.04 -12.18
C GLY A 372 17.30 -8.98 -13.37
N GLY A 373 18.39 -8.79 -14.13
CA GLY A 373 18.75 -9.71 -15.22
C GLY A 373 19.01 -11.14 -14.76
N SER A 374 19.61 -11.29 -13.57
CA SER A 374 19.88 -12.57 -12.91
C SER A 374 18.61 -13.36 -12.60
N LEU A 375 17.65 -12.74 -11.90
CA LEU A 375 16.36 -13.35 -11.60
C LEU A 375 15.67 -13.83 -12.88
N ARG A 376 15.66 -12.97 -13.91
CA ARG A 376 15.05 -13.28 -15.20
C ARG A 376 15.78 -14.39 -15.97
N ALA A 377 17.07 -14.63 -15.71
CA ALA A 377 17.82 -15.73 -16.31
C ALA A 377 17.36 -17.10 -15.79
N GLY A 378 16.91 -17.16 -14.54
CA GLY A 378 16.24 -18.35 -14.00
C GLY A 378 14.87 -18.63 -14.62
N VAL A 379 14.27 -17.66 -15.31
CA VAL A 379 13.00 -17.83 -16.04
C VAL A 379 13.25 -18.17 -17.51
N THR A 380 14.26 -17.57 -18.13
CA THR A 380 14.56 -17.76 -19.55
C THR A 380 16.04 -17.54 -19.86
N GLU A 381 16.55 -18.21 -20.90
CA GLU A 381 17.88 -17.97 -21.43
C GLU A 381 18.09 -16.52 -21.93
N ASN A 382 17.02 -15.80 -22.29
CA ASN A 382 17.10 -14.42 -22.75
C ASN A 382 16.20 -13.47 -21.94
N PRO A 383 16.73 -12.84 -20.86
CA PRO A 383 15.98 -11.94 -19.97
C PRO A 383 15.24 -10.78 -20.67
N VAL A 384 15.75 -10.31 -21.81
CA VAL A 384 15.12 -9.22 -22.58
C VAL A 384 13.84 -9.71 -23.26
N ARG A 385 13.78 -10.97 -23.70
CA ARG A 385 12.56 -11.55 -24.29
C ARG A 385 11.44 -11.68 -23.26
N LEU A 386 11.74 -12.08 -22.03
CA LEU A 386 10.77 -12.04 -20.94
C LEU A 386 10.24 -10.63 -20.68
N THR A 387 11.12 -9.63 -20.68
CA THR A 387 10.71 -8.22 -20.53
C THR A 387 9.75 -7.77 -21.62
N ARG A 388 10.01 -8.18 -22.88
CA ARG A 388 9.10 -7.91 -24.00
C ARG A 388 7.78 -8.66 -23.83
N SER A 389 7.82 -9.94 -23.46
CA SER A 389 6.63 -10.77 -23.20
C SER A 389 5.71 -10.14 -22.14
N VAL A 390 6.29 -9.62 -21.05
CA VAL A 390 5.53 -8.91 -20.00
C VAL A 390 4.91 -7.62 -20.54
N ARG A 391 5.66 -6.82 -21.31
CA ARG A 391 5.13 -5.57 -21.90
C ARG A 391 4.08 -5.79 -22.97
N ASP A 392 4.22 -6.85 -23.75
CA ASP A 392 3.27 -7.25 -24.80
C ASP A 392 2.05 -7.99 -24.21
N ALA A 393 1.96 -8.06 -22.87
CA ALA A 393 0.91 -8.74 -22.10
C ALA A 393 0.74 -10.23 -22.46
N LEU A 394 1.83 -10.88 -22.88
CA LEU A 394 1.90 -12.33 -23.09
C LEU A 394 2.25 -13.07 -21.81
N ALA A 395 3.02 -12.45 -20.92
CA ALA A 395 3.35 -12.95 -19.60
C ALA A 395 2.73 -12.07 -18.51
N LYS A 396 1.84 -12.65 -17.70
CA LYS A 396 1.32 -12.02 -16.49
C LYS A 396 2.36 -12.15 -15.39
N VAL A 397 2.57 -11.07 -14.63
CA VAL A 397 3.41 -11.04 -13.45
C VAL A 397 2.53 -10.92 -12.21
N SER A 398 2.80 -11.74 -11.20
CA SER A 398 2.19 -11.63 -9.86
C SER A 398 3.28 -11.70 -8.78
N CYS A 399 2.91 -11.32 -7.56
CA CYS A 399 3.75 -11.46 -6.37
C CYS A 399 2.98 -12.23 -5.30
N GLY A 400 3.36 -13.47 -5.01
CA GLY A 400 2.65 -14.29 -4.03
C GLY A 400 1.21 -14.58 -4.47
N GLY A 401 0.93 -14.55 -5.77
CA GLY A 401 -0.42 -14.63 -6.34
C GLY A 401 -1.19 -13.31 -6.41
N ALA A 402 -0.75 -12.25 -5.71
CA ALA A 402 -1.36 -10.93 -5.82
C ALA A 402 -1.05 -10.28 -7.18
N GLU A 403 -2.00 -9.49 -7.70
CA GLU A 403 -1.76 -8.69 -8.89
C GLU A 403 -0.68 -7.64 -8.63
N ALA A 404 0.29 -7.56 -9.55
CA ALA A 404 1.38 -6.60 -9.49
C ALA A 404 1.22 -5.54 -10.59
N TYR A 405 1.23 -4.27 -10.19
CA TYR A 405 1.35 -3.19 -11.16
C TYR A 405 2.77 -3.18 -11.75
N LEU A 406 2.85 -3.08 -13.06
CA LEU A 406 4.12 -3.07 -13.81
C LEU A 406 4.49 -1.64 -14.18
N TRP A 407 5.57 -1.14 -13.58
CA TRP A 407 6.03 0.22 -13.87
C TRP A 407 6.55 0.32 -15.31
N PRO A 408 6.11 1.31 -16.10
CA PRO A 408 6.54 1.44 -17.49
C PRO A 408 8.04 1.77 -17.58
N GLY A 409 8.69 1.28 -18.64
CA GLY A 409 10.10 1.52 -18.90
C GLY A 409 10.95 0.25 -18.89
N GLY A 410 12.27 0.42 -18.90
CA GLY A 410 13.28 -0.66 -18.96
C GLY A 410 13.17 -1.68 -17.83
N GLY A 411 13.25 -2.98 -18.14
CA GLY A 411 13.18 -4.04 -17.14
C GLY A 411 11.75 -4.41 -16.72
N ILE A 412 11.63 -5.13 -15.62
CA ILE A 412 10.37 -5.50 -14.97
C ILE A 412 10.44 -4.94 -13.55
N THR A 413 9.71 -3.85 -13.30
CA THR A 413 9.57 -3.26 -11.96
C THR A 413 8.15 -3.49 -11.51
N VAL A 414 8.01 -4.21 -10.40
CA VAL A 414 6.71 -4.57 -9.84
C VAL A 414 6.37 -3.66 -8.67
N MET A 415 5.09 -3.38 -8.51
CA MET A 415 4.49 -2.79 -7.32
C MET A 415 3.34 -3.69 -6.89
N ALA A 416 3.38 -4.22 -5.67
CA ALA A 416 2.40 -5.17 -5.16
C ALA A 416 1.86 -4.70 -3.80
N ASP A 417 0.54 -4.80 -3.63
CA ASP A 417 -0.12 -4.56 -2.35
C ASP A 417 0.11 -5.74 -1.42
N VAL A 418 0.77 -5.48 -0.28
CA VAL A 418 1.10 -6.50 0.72
C VAL A 418 -0.15 -7.08 1.38
N MET A 419 -1.28 -6.37 1.34
CA MET A 419 -2.57 -6.82 1.86
C MET A 419 -3.24 -7.88 0.99
N GLU A 420 -2.88 -7.97 -0.29
CA GLU A 420 -3.36 -8.99 -1.23
C GLU A 420 -2.45 -10.23 -1.29
N MET A 421 -1.25 -10.16 -0.71
CA MET A 421 -0.29 -11.28 -0.67
C MET A 421 -0.50 -12.17 0.56
N PRO A 422 -0.24 -13.49 0.52
CA PRO A 422 -0.24 -14.30 1.73
C PRO A 422 0.65 -13.70 2.84
N SER A 423 0.22 -13.79 4.11
CA SER A 423 1.05 -13.33 5.23
C SER A 423 2.41 -14.05 5.24
N ASN A 424 3.47 -13.40 5.72
CA ASN A 424 4.83 -13.95 5.74
C ASN A 424 5.34 -14.33 4.33
N SER A 425 5.04 -13.51 3.32
CA SER A 425 5.52 -13.71 1.95
C SER A 425 6.98 -13.28 1.74
N PHE A 426 7.50 -12.40 2.59
CA PHE A 426 8.80 -11.78 2.40
C PHE A 426 9.85 -12.39 3.32
N GLY A 427 11.06 -12.56 2.79
CA GLY A 427 12.26 -12.99 3.50
C GLY A 427 13.42 -12.02 3.28
N TYR A 428 14.60 -12.34 3.80
CA TYR A 428 15.80 -11.53 3.57
C TYR A 428 17.04 -12.40 3.36
N VAL A 429 18.13 -11.77 2.93
CA VAL A 429 19.48 -12.35 2.95
C VAL A 429 20.46 -11.46 3.73
N PRO A 430 21.50 -12.02 4.37
CA PRO A 430 22.42 -11.26 5.24
C PRO A 430 23.21 -10.14 4.54
N THR A 431 23.38 -10.22 3.22
CA THR A 431 23.77 -9.09 2.39
C THR A 431 22.50 -8.29 2.15
N PRO A 432 22.23 -7.18 2.88
CA PRO A 432 20.88 -6.66 3.06
C PRO A 432 20.13 -6.52 1.74
N ALA A 433 19.13 -7.37 1.56
CA ALA A 433 18.27 -7.43 0.39
C ALA A 433 17.00 -8.20 0.77
N ILE A 434 15.89 -7.77 0.20
CA ILE A 434 14.58 -8.40 0.42
C ILE A 434 14.44 -9.57 -0.53
N VAL A 435 13.90 -10.66 -0.02
CA VAL A 435 13.47 -11.80 -0.80
C VAL A 435 11.96 -11.72 -0.95
N ALA A 436 11.48 -11.59 -2.17
CA ALA A 436 10.06 -11.47 -2.47
C ALA A 436 9.62 -12.50 -3.51
N PRO A 437 8.40 -13.03 -3.42
CA PRO A 437 7.84 -13.95 -4.41
C PRO A 437 7.57 -13.20 -5.72
N ILE A 438 7.85 -13.85 -6.84
CA ILE A 438 7.45 -13.38 -8.16
C ILE A 438 7.10 -14.56 -9.05
N GLU A 439 5.98 -14.46 -9.74
CA GLU A 439 5.52 -15.49 -10.67
C GLU A 439 5.32 -14.92 -12.07
N PHE A 440 5.65 -15.73 -13.09
CA PHE A 440 5.40 -15.43 -14.49
C PHE A 440 4.48 -16.48 -15.07
N THR A 441 3.26 -16.08 -15.43
CA THR A 441 2.26 -17.00 -16.01
C THR A 441 2.00 -16.65 -17.47
N MET A 442 2.08 -17.65 -18.35
CA MET A 442 1.88 -17.50 -19.80
C MET A 442 1.54 -18.85 -20.44
N ARG A 443 1.27 -18.87 -21.75
CA ARG A 443 1.13 -20.13 -22.48
C ARG A 443 2.46 -20.84 -22.61
N VAL A 444 2.45 -22.17 -22.58
CA VAL A 444 3.66 -22.99 -22.82
C VAL A 444 4.33 -22.63 -24.16
N SER A 445 3.53 -22.34 -25.20
CA SER A 445 4.05 -21.92 -26.51
C SER A 445 4.79 -20.58 -26.46
N ASP A 446 4.30 -19.61 -25.69
CA ASP A 446 4.93 -18.29 -25.56
C ASP A 446 6.20 -18.38 -24.72
N TYR A 447 6.17 -19.21 -23.67
CA TYR A 447 7.33 -19.54 -22.85
C TYR A 447 8.45 -20.18 -23.68
N ALA A 448 8.11 -21.16 -24.53
CA ALA A 448 9.07 -21.76 -25.46
C ALA A 448 9.62 -20.72 -26.45
N ALA A 449 8.77 -19.88 -27.03
CA ALA A 449 9.18 -18.86 -28.01
C ALA A 449 10.14 -17.81 -27.42
N LEU A 450 9.97 -17.45 -26.14
CA LEU A 450 10.87 -16.52 -25.47
C LEU A 450 12.21 -17.15 -25.02
N GLY A 451 12.37 -18.47 -25.17
CA GLY A 451 13.56 -19.22 -24.72
C GLY A 451 13.47 -19.63 -23.26
N GLY A 452 12.29 -20.03 -22.81
CA GLY A 452 12.07 -20.58 -21.47
C GLY A 452 12.74 -21.94 -21.30
N HIS A 453 12.98 -22.32 -20.04
CA HIS A 453 13.52 -23.64 -19.67
C HIS A 453 12.45 -24.73 -19.82
N VAL A 454 12.08 -25.07 -21.06
CA VAL A 454 10.96 -25.98 -21.38
C VAL A 454 11.19 -27.39 -20.82
N GLU A 455 12.44 -27.86 -20.80
CA GLU A 455 12.81 -29.18 -20.27
C GLU A 455 12.57 -29.33 -18.76
N GLU A 456 12.42 -28.21 -18.05
CA GLU A 456 12.20 -28.16 -16.60
C GLU A 456 10.71 -28.07 -16.23
N ILE A 457 9.82 -28.00 -17.23
CA ILE A 457 8.37 -27.94 -17.01
C ILE A 457 7.89 -29.25 -16.38
N ARG A 458 7.10 -29.13 -15.30
CA ARG A 458 6.44 -30.25 -14.63
C ARG A 458 4.93 -30.01 -14.54
N PRO A 459 4.08 -31.00 -14.87
CA PRO A 459 2.64 -30.90 -14.61
C PRO A 459 2.34 -30.69 -13.12
N VAL A 460 1.34 -29.87 -12.81
CA VAL A 460 0.95 -29.53 -11.42
C VAL A 460 0.62 -30.77 -10.59
N GLU A 461 0.10 -31.83 -11.21
CA GLU A 461 -0.26 -33.10 -10.56
C GLU A 461 0.97 -33.90 -10.10
N ARG A 462 2.15 -33.59 -10.65
CA ARG A 462 3.43 -34.22 -10.27
C ARG A 462 4.21 -33.42 -9.24
N VAL A 463 3.68 -32.28 -8.79
CA VAL A 463 4.29 -31.49 -7.73
C VAL A 463 3.78 -32.01 -6.39
N ASP A 464 4.70 -32.37 -5.50
CA ASP A 464 4.35 -32.80 -4.14
C ASP A 464 3.97 -31.58 -3.29
N PHE A 465 2.74 -31.60 -2.79
CA PHE A 465 2.17 -30.56 -1.93
C PHE A 465 1.84 -31.06 -0.52
N GLU A 466 2.33 -32.24 -0.10
CA GLU A 466 2.03 -32.79 1.24
C GLU A 466 2.49 -31.86 2.38
N SER A 467 3.63 -31.19 2.18
CA SER A 467 4.20 -30.23 3.14
C SER A 467 3.87 -28.77 2.81
N ALA A 468 3.07 -28.51 1.77
CA ALA A 468 2.77 -27.16 1.32
C ALA A 468 1.82 -26.43 2.28
N ARG A 469 2.07 -25.13 2.48
CA ARG A 469 1.13 -24.23 3.14
C ARG A 469 -0.01 -23.94 2.17
N ARG A 470 -1.25 -24.18 2.60
CA ARG A 470 -2.44 -23.91 1.80
C ARG A 470 -3.13 -22.65 2.31
N VAL A 471 -3.46 -21.76 1.39
CA VAL A 471 -4.22 -20.54 1.69
C VAL A 471 -5.38 -20.42 0.71
N GLY A 472 -6.48 -19.81 1.16
CA GLY A 472 -7.58 -19.45 0.26
C GLY A 472 -7.20 -18.27 -0.64
N PRO A 473 -8.02 -17.97 -1.66
CA PRO A 473 -7.82 -16.78 -2.48
C PRO A 473 -7.88 -15.50 -1.64
N GLY A 474 -7.12 -14.48 -2.05
CA GLY A 474 -7.15 -13.15 -1.43
C GLY A 474 -8.52 -12.46 -1.57
N ALA A 475 -8.74 -11.39 -0.81
CA ALA A 475 -10.02 -10.69 -0.74
C ALA A 475 -10.50 -10.17 -2.10
N ALA A 476 -9.58 -9.79 -2.99
CA ALA A 476 -9.91 -9.32 -4.33
C ALA A 476 -10.09 -10.46 -5.38
N GLY A 477 -9.94 -11.74 -5.00
CA GLY A 477 -10.24 -12.87 -5.87
C GLY A 477 -9.39 -12.95 -7.15
N HIS A 478 -8.20 -12.32 -7.17
CA HIS A 478 -7.35 -12.29 -8.35
C HIS A 478 -6.83 -13.69 -8.71
N ASP A 479 -7.32 -14.23 -9.82
CA ASP A 479 -6.77 -15.44 -10.40
C ASP A 479 -5.71 -15.09 -11.45
N PRO A 480 -4.42 -15.44 -11.25
CA PRO A 480 -3.40 -15.32 -12.30
C PRO A 480 -3.76 -16.09 -13.56
N MET A 481 -4.65 -17.07 -13.52
CA MET A 481 -5.20 -17.82 -14.66
C MET A 481 -6.57 -17.30 -15.14
N ALA A 482 -7.08 -16.18 -14.63
CA ALA A 482 -8.41 -15.70 -15.00
C ALA A 482 -8.54 -15.46 -16.51
N ARG A 483 -9.73 -15.76 -17.05
CA ARG A 483 -9.98 -15.68 -18.50
C ARG A 483 -9.66 -14.29 -19.08
N GLY A 484 -9.87 -13.22 -18.31
CA GLY A 484 -9.59 -11.85 -18.74
C GLY A 484 -8.10 -11.53 -18.98
N HIS A 485 -7.17 -12.31 -18.43
CA HIS A 485 -5.73 -12.04 -18.56
C HIS A 485 -5.09 -12.62 -19.82
N TYR A 486 -5.74 -13.60 -20.47
CA TYR A 486 -5.18 -14.30 -21.62
C TYR A 486 -6.17 -14.37 -22.78
N ARG A 487 -5.63 -14.44 -24.00
CA ARG A 487 -6.44 -14.80 -25.16
C ARG A 487 -6.50 -16.32 -25.27
N TRP A 488 -7.66 -16.87 -24.96
CA TRP A 488 -7.99 -18.30 -25.10
C TRP A 488 -8.40 -18.58 -26.54
N LYS A 489 -8.29 -19.84 -26.98
CA LYS A 489 -8.89 -20.24 -28.25
C LYS A 489 -10.41 -20.20 -28.07
N ASP A 490 -11.11 -19.53 -28.98
CA ASP A 490 -12.55 -19.75 -29.09
C ASP A 490 -12.77 -21.20 -29.51
N GLU A 491 -13.68 -21.91 -28.83
CA GLU A 491 -14.08 -23.26 -29.23
C GLU A 491 -14.66 -23.18 -30.65
N GLY A 492 -13.97 -23.80 -31.59
CA GLY A 492 -14.36 -23.92 -33.00
C GLY A 492 -14.69 -25.35 -33.35
#